data_AF-A0A524DRM0-F1
#
_entry.id   AF-A0A524DRM0-F1
#
_cell.length_a   1.000
_cell.length_b   1.000
_cell.length_c   1.000
_cell.angle_alpha   90.00
_cell.angle_beta   90.00
_cell.angle_gamma   90.00
#
_symmetry.space_group_name_H-M   'P 1'
#
loop_
_entity.id
_entity.type
_entity.pdbx_description
1 polymer ?
#
loop_
_entity_poly.entity_id
_entity_poly.type
_entity_poly.pdbx_seq_one_letter_code
_entity_poly.pdbx_strand_id
1 'polypeptide(L)'
;MGIKMNEIKSESYITKIIEETGLNRKEIQDLVKEKKQELKGLISDEGALFIIAKELGVDVKTENKELMGDLDINISDITREMKNITLVGRIKDIFRVYEFDKKEGKKGYVGSFLLNDNTGDIRVVLWDDDVAIFQDNNFVKGEIVKVINAYPKEGRDGNLEVHIGRLGKVVISPEDVDYKKYPKIKDEPIPIEEVNPNLLSVSIEGKIMTKFPIKEFTKQSGENGRICNIIVRDSSNKIRVNFWNDSVDEIKKYEVGDVISIKNLKPRESNYRPNTIELNANNYTQVEKLNKKLHFKTEMVETIRALQEEEDLISFKGVITSIDNLKQITTNSGEEISLLNFIVSDDTDAIRVTAWRDLAEDLAKKLSTGDAYEFKNVIVKYNSFSGRKEITYSGDSSVAGADIQFSQLKSMESLNKGRDESFSRDFTKIEDINSPGFYEIKGFIAKPITNVNIYEACSKCYKKIDNCICDEQTDTEFRMILNLTIDDESGTIRATFIGESAEKLLNMKTDLVKKIKETPDYEKLLEKISTELAGKDIYVKGKAKFSDYTGSYEIMARDIKNIDISKDLEDKLKKIAT
;
A
#
# COMPACT_ATOMS: atom_id res chain seq x y z
N MET A 1 -21.49 -26.52 -51.46
CA MET A 1 -20.54 -27.64 -51.35
C MET A 1 -20.17 -27.93 -49.88
N GLY A 2 -20.01 -26.92 -49.01
CA GLY A 2 -19.69 -27.09 -47.58
C GLY A 2 -20.72 -27.87 -46.73
N ILE A 3 -22.03 -27.62 -46.89
CA ILE A 3 -23.09 -28.30 -46.08
C ILE A 3 -23.06 -29.82 -46.27
N LYS A 4 -22.93 -30.31 -47.52
CA LYS A 4 -22.81 -31.75 -47.81
C LYS A 4 -21.54 -32.39 -47.25
N MET A 5 -20.45 -31.61 -47.11
CA MET A 5 -19.18 -32.11 -46.60
C MET A 5 -19.24 -32.34 -45.08
N ASN A 6 -19.95 -31.46 -44.36
CA ASN A 6 -20.11 -31.56 -42.90
C ASN A 6 -21.06 -32.71 -42.51
N GLU A 7 -22.17 -32.89 -43.24
CA GLU A 7 -23.07 -34.04 -43.06
C GLU A 7 -22.34 -35.39 -43.24
N ILE A 8 -21.48 -35.50 -44.24
CA ILE A 8 -20.68 -36.73 -44.49
C ILE A 8 -19.67 -36.99 -43.36
N LYS A 9 -19.07 -35.94 -42.78
CA LYS A 9 -18.10 -36.04 -41.68
C LYS A 9 -18.75 -36.46 -40.38
N SER A 10 -19.88 -35.84 -40.03
CA SER A 10 -20.69 -36.19 -38.85
C SER A 10 -21.13 -37.65 -38.90
N GLU A 11 -21.58 -38.13 -40.06
CA GLU A 11 -21.93 -39.53 -40.25
C GLU A 11 -20.75 -40.48 -40.05
N SER A 12 -19.54 -40.13 -40.52
CA SER A 12 -18.34 -40.95 -40.29
C SER A 12 -18.00 -41.11 -38.81
N TYR A 13 -18.18 -40.06 -37.98
CA TYR A 13 -17.96 -40.15 -36.54
C TYR A 13 -19.02 -41.01 -35.87
N ILE A 14 -20.29 -40.78 -36.21
CA ILE A 14 -21.42 -41.55 -35.68
C ILE A 14 -21.23 -43.04 -35.97
N THR A 15 -20.89 -43.41 -37.20
CA THR A 15 -20.65 -44.82 -37.57
C THR A 15 -19.53 -45.45 -36.74
N LYS A 16 -18.38 -44.79 -36.60
CA LYS A 16 -17.27 -45.34 -35.79
C LYS A 16 -17.64 -45.50 -34.32
N ILE A 17 -18.34 -44.53 -33.74
CA ILE A 17 -18.81 -44.60 -32.36
C ILE A 17 -19.76 -45.80 -32.20
N ILE A 18 -20.71 -45.99 -33.12
CA ILE A 18 -21.62 -47.16 -33.11
C ILE A 18 -20.82 -48.46 -33.15
N GLU A 19 -19.84 -48.56 -34.06
CA GLU A 19 -19.05 -49.78 -34.28
C GLU A 19 -18.21 -50.18 -33.06
N GLU A 20 -17.56 -49.22 -32.39
CA GLU A 20 -16.64 -49.51 -31.28
C GLU A 20 -17.31 -49.54 -29.91
N THR A 21 -18.45 -48.86 -29.74
CA THR A 21 -19.10 -48.69 -28.42
C THR A 21 -20.45 -49.39 -28.31
N GLY A 22 -21.08 -49.72 -29.44
CA GLY A 22 -22.41 -50.34 -29.49
C GLY A 22 -23.59 -49.39 -29.20
N LEU A 23 -23.33 -48.09 -29.03
CA LEU A 23 -24.38 -47.08 -28.86
C LEU A 23 -25.25 -46.96 -30.11
N ASN A 24 -26.51 -46.58 -29.96
CA ASN A 24 -27.40 -46.28 -31.08
C ASN A 24 -27.39 -44.78 -31.45
N ARG A 25 -27.90 -44.45 -32.63
CA ARG A 25 -27.91 -43.06 -33.15
C ARG A 25 -28.59 -42.06 -32.21
N LYS A 26 -29.67 -42.46 -31.54
CA LYS A 26 -30.41 -41.58 -30.64
C LYS A 26 -29.58 -41.27 -29.40
N GLU A 27 -28.93 -42.28 -28.82
CA GLU A 27 -28.03 -42.10 -27.68
C GLU A 27 -26.87 -41.16 -28.03
N ILE A 28 -26.28 -41.32 -29.22
CA ILE A 28 -25.20 -40.43 -29.69
C ILE A 28 -25.71 -38.98 -29.86
N GLN A 29 -26.91 -38.79 -30.42
CA GLN A 29 -27.51 -37.46 -30.56
C GLN A 29 -27.82 -36.81 -29.21
N ASP A 30 -28.29 -37.59 -28.23
CA ASP A 30 -28.54 -37.12 -26.87
C ASP A 30 -27.23 -36.69 -26.20
N LEU A 31 -26.14 -37.45 -26.36
CA LEU A 31 -24.79 -37.09 -25.90
C LEU A 31 -24.27 -35.82 -26.59
N VAL A 32 -24.48 -35.67 -27.90
CA VAL A 32 -24.10 -34.45 -28.64
C VAL A 32 -24.84 -33.24 -28.07
N LYS A 33 -26.14 -33.36 -27.82
CA LYS A 33 -26.94 -32.28 -27.24
C LYS A 33 -26.46 -31.91 -25.84
N GLU A 34 -26.18 -32.89 -24.99
CA GLU A 34 -25.63 -32.68 -23.65
C GLU A 34 -24.27 -31.98 -23.73
N LYS A 35 -23.36 -32.46 -24.58
CA LYS A 35 -22.02 -31.86 -24.75
C LYS A 35 -22.08 -30.42 -25.24
N LYS A 36 -22.98 -30.12 -26.19
CA LYS A 36 -23.21 -28.74 -26.64
C LYS A 36 -23.79 -27.87 -25.54
N GLN A 37 -24.67 -28.40 -24.69
CA GLN A 37 -25.18 -27.64 -23.55
C GLN A 37 -24.08 -27.36 -22.52
N GLU A 38 -23.24 -28.35 -22.21
CA GLU A 38 -22.07 -28.22 -21.32
C GLU A 38 -21.15 -27.10 -21.80
N LEU A 39 -20.90 -27.02 -23.12
CA LEU A 39 -20.07 -26.01 -23.76
C LEU A 39 -20.87 -24.79 -24.26
N LYS A 40 -22.10 -24.59 -23.76
CA LYS A 40 -22.97 -23.44 -24.05
C LYS A 40 -23.20 -23.14 -25.54
N GLY A 41 -23.13 -24.16 -26.38
CA GLY A 41 -23.32 -24.05 -27.83
C GLY A 41 -22.15 -23.42 -28.58
N LEU A 42 -20.99 -23.30 -27.94
CA LEU A 42 -19.78 -22.70 -28.53
C LEU A 42 -19.07 -23.61 -29.55
N ILE A 43 -19.52 -24.86 -29.68
CA ILE A 43 -18.95 -25.86 -30.59
C ILE A 43 -19.99 -26.39 -31.59
N SER A 44 -19.50 -26.88 -32.73
CA SER A 44 -20.30 -27.55 -33.76
C SER A 44 -20.72 -28.97 -33.34
N ASP A 45 -21.68 -29.57 -34.07
CA ASP A 45 -22.08 -30.96 -33.85
C ASP A 45 -20.91 -31.92 -34.12
N GLU A 46 -20.10 -31.62 -35.14
CA GLU A 46 -18.87 -32.33 -35.47
C GLU A 46 -17.85 -32.26 -34.32
N GLY A 47 -17.67 -31.07 -33.72
CA GLY A 47 -16.81 -30.88 -32.57
C GLY A 47 -17.28 -31.69 -31.35
N ALA A 48 -18.59 -31.71 -31.11
CA ALA A 48 -19.18 -32.47 -30.01
C ALA A 48 -18.97 -33.98 -30.22
N LEU A 49 -19.22 -34.48 -31.43
CA LEU A 49 -18.98 -35.87 -31.82
C LEU A 49 -17.51 -36.27 -31.63
N PHE A 50 -16.56 -35.39 -31.97
CA PHE A 50 -15.15 -35.65 -31.76
C PHE A 50 -14.79 -35.78 -30.27
N ILE A 51 -15.30 -34.89 -29.41
CA ILE A 51 -15.07 -34.96 -27.95
C ILE A 51 -15.66 -36.26 -27.39
N ILE A 52 -16.90 -36.60 -27.77
CA ILE A 52 -17.58 -37.82 -27.34
C ILE A 52 -16.81 -39.07 -27.78
N ALA A 53 -16.33 -39.13 -29.02
CA ALA A 53 -15.51 -40.24 -29.51
C ALA A 53 -14.26 -40.43 -28.64
N LYS A 54 -13.57 -39.35 -28.26
CA LYS A 54 -12.38 -39.41 -27.39
C LYS A 54 -12.72 -39.85 -25.97
N GLU A 55 -13.81 -39.35 -25.39
CA GLU A 55 -14.28 -39.77 -24.06
C GLU A 55 -14.61 -41.26 -24.00
N LEU A 56 -15.17 -41.80 -25.08
CA LEU A 56 -15.50 -43.21 -25.23
C LEU A 56 -14.30 -44.10 -25.63
N GLY A 57 -13.12 -43.50 -25.85
CA GLY A 57 -11.90 -44.23 -26.23
C GLY A 57 -11.85 -44.66 -27.70
N VAL A 58 -12.71 -44.11 -28.56
CA VAL A 58 -12.81 -44.42 -29.99
C VAL A 58 -11.68 -43.72 -30.76
N ASP A 59 -10.91 -44.47 -31.55
CA ASP A 59 -9.78 -43.91 -32.29
C ASP A 59 -10.19 -43.25 -33.61
N VAL A 60 -10.38 -41.94 -33.52
CA VAL A 60 -10.63 -41.06 -34.67
C VAL A 60 -9.31 -40.53 -35.26
N LYS A 61 -8.56 -41.41 -35.96
CA LYS A 61 -7.38 -41.00 -36.77
C LYS A 61 -7.82 -40.00 -37.87
N THR A 62 -7.16 -38.85 -37.90
CA THR A 62 -7.66 -37.54 -38.40
C THR A 62 -7.03 -37.13 -39.73
N GLU A 63 -7.67 -36.28 -40.56
CA GLU A 63 -6.94 -35.48 -41.59
C GLU A 63 -7.51 -34.08 -41.91
N ASN A 64 -8.49 -33.51 -41.17
CA ASN A 64 -9.03 -32.18 -41.55
C ASN A 64 -8.72 -31.08 -40.54
N LYS A 65 -7.74 -30.22 -40.87
CA LYS A 65 -7.36 -29.00 -40.12
C LYS A 65 -8.55 -28.07 -39.86
N GLU A 66 -9.56 -28.06 -40.74
CA GLU A 66 -10.77 -27.23 -40.60
C GLU A 66 -11.64 -27.61 -39.40
N LEU A 67 -11.67 -28.89 -38.99
CA LEU A 67 -12.51 -29.36 -37.88
C LEU A 67 -11.92 -29.01 -36.49
N MET A 68 -10.61 -28.80 -36.42
CA MET A 68 -9.90 -28.51 -35.17
C MET A 68 -10.09 -27.06 -34.70
N GLY A 69 -10.49 -26.16 -35.60
CA GLY A 69 -10.78 -24.75 -35.27
C GLY A 69 -12.15 -24.53 -34.62
N ASP A 70 -13.11 -25.44 -34.84
CA ASP A 70 -14.46 -25.36 -34.25
C ASP A 70 -14.52 -25.82 -32.78
N LEU A 71 -13.39 -26.31 -32.24
CA LEU A 71 -13.24 -26.74 -30.85
C LEU A 71 -12.62 -25.67 -29.96
N ASP A 72 -12.04 -24.63 -30.57
CA ASP A 72 -11.33 -23.57 -29.86
C ASP A 72 -12.36 -22.61 -29.26
N ILE A 73 -12.37 -22.48 -27.93
CA ILE A 73 -13.22 -21.50 -27.23
C ILE A 73 -12.42 -20.28 -26.81
N ASN A 74 -13.07 -19.11 -26.74
CA ASN A 74 -12.41 -17.91 -26.24
C ASN A 74 -12.29 -17.97 -24.71
N ILE A 75 -11.26 -17.31 -24.18
CA ILE A 75 -11.01 -17.20 -22.75
C ILE A 75 -12.18 -16.57 -21.99
N SER A 76 -12.80 -15.52 -22.53
CA SER A 76 -13.93 -14.84 -21.87
C SER A 76 -15.19 -15.71 -21.71
N ASP A 77 -15.31 -16.76 -22.52
CA ASP A 77 -16.50 -17.62 -22.57
C ASP A 77 -16.43 -18.80 -21.58
N ILE A 78 -15.26 -19.01 -20.97
CA ILE A 78 -14.99 -20.13 -20.07
C ILE A 78 -15.83 -20.01 -18.79
N THR A 79 -16.47 -21.11 -18.41
CA THR A 79 -17.21 -21.22 -17.15
C THR A 79 -16.85 -22.46 -16.36
N ARG A 80 -17.09 -22.43 -15.04
CA ARG A 80 -16.69 -23.46 -14.06
C ARG A 80 -17.21 -24.87 -14.38
N GLU A 81 -18.31 -24.97 -15.12
CA GLU A 81 -18.98 -26.24 -15.43
C GLU A 81 -18.43 -26.94 -16.68
N MET A 82 -17.67 -26.22 -17.52
CA MET A 82 -17.17 -26.76 -18.78
C MET A 82 -16.08 -27.80 -18.54
N LYS A 83 -16.00 -28.83 -19.40
CA LYS A 83 -14.88 -29.78 -19.41
C LYS A 83 -14.39 -29.97 -20.84
N ASN A 84 -13.20 -30.54 -20.95
CA ASN A 84 -12.57 -30.92 -22.22
C ASN A 84 -12.48 -29.75 -23.21
N ILE A 85 -12.23 -28.55 -22.67
CA ILE A 85 -12.11 -27.33 -23.45
C ILE A 85 -10.78 -27.30 -24.20
N THR A 86 -10.78 -26.64 -25.36
CA THR A 86 -9.56 -26.35 -26.11
C THR A 86 -9.38 -24.84 -26.20
N LEU A 87 -8.19 -24.37 -25.84
CA LEU A 87 -7.83 -22.95 -25.85
C LEU A 87 -6.62 -22.74 -26.75
N VAL A 88 -6.61 -21.62 -27.45
CA VAL A 88 -5.47 -21.17 -28.25
C VAL A 88 -5.16 -19.74 -27.86
N GLY A 89 -3.89 -19.45 -27.67
CA GLY A 89 -3.45 -18.11 -27.31
C GLY A 89 -1.94 -17.98 -27.30
N ARG A 90 -1.47 -16.77 -27.03
CA ARG A 90 -0.04 -16.48 -26.82
C ARG A 90 0.31 -16.65 -25.35
N ILE A 91 1.50 -17.20 -25.09
CA ILE A 91 2.07 -17.20 -23.75
C ILE A 91 2.36 -15.76 -23.35
N LYS A 92 1.60 -15.23 -22.39
CA LYS A 92 1.81 -13.89 -21.82
C LYS A 92 2.91 -13.86 -20.79
N ASP A 93 2.88 -14.78 -19.83
CA ASP A 93 3.89 -14.90 -18.78
C ASP A 93 4.11 -16.36 -18.43
N ILE A 94 5.34 -16.72 -18.03
CA ILE A 94 5.72 -18.07 -17.62
C ILE A 94 6.13 -18.02 -16.15
N PHE A 95 5.51 -18.85 -15.31
CA PHE A 95 5.80 -18.93 -13.87
C PHE A 95 6.71 -20.12 -13.55
N ARG A 96 7.40 -20.12 -12.40
CA ARG A 96 8.31 -21.22 -11.99
C ARG A 96 7.52 -22.46 -11.77
N VAL A 97 8.20 -23.54 -12.08
CA VAL A 97 7.89 -24.85 -11.57
C VAL A 97 8.21 -24.88 -10.07
N TYR A 98 7.23 -25.30 -9.28
CA TYR A 98 7.39 -25.61 -7.87
C TYR A 98 7.47 -27.12 -7.70
N GLU A 99 8.40 -27.56 -6.87
CA GLU A 99 8.50 -28.93 -6.38
C GLU A 99 7.81 -29.02 -5.00
N PHE A 100 7.10 -30.12 -4.75
CA PHE A 100 6.49 -30.40 -3.45
C PHE A 100 6.57 -31.90 -3.12
N ASP A 101 6.51 -32.24 -1.84
CA ASP A 101 6.50 -33.64 -1.40
C ASP A 101 5.07 -34.21 -1.51
N LYS A 102 4.94 -35.33 -2.22
CA LYS A 102 3.71 -36.13 -2.27
C LYS A 102 3.70 -37.14 -1.11
N LYS A 103 2.52 -37.74 -0.90
CA LYS A 103 2.39 -38.93 -0.05
C LYS A 103 3.41 -39.99 -0.50
N GLU A 104 3.98 -40.70 0.47
CA GLU A 104 4.97 -41.77 0.24
C GLU A 104 6.35 -41.31 -0.28
N GLY A 105 6.71 -40.04 -0.10
CA GLY A 105 8.08 -39.54 -0.34
C GLY A 105 8.44 -39.32 -1.82
N LYS A 106 7.47 -39.45 -2.74
CA LYS A 106 7.64 -39.05 -4.15
C LYS A 106 7.61 -37.52 -4.27
N LYS A 107 8.32 -36.98 -5.26
CA LYS A 107 8.24 -35.56 -5.61
C LYS A 107 7.09 -35.31 -6.58
N GLY A 108 6.38 -34.20 -6.38
CA GLY A 108 5.39 -33.66 -7.30
C GLY A 108 5.86 -32.32 -7.86
N TYR A 109 5.40 -31.99 -9.06
CA TYR A 109 5.74 -30.73 -9.72
C TYR A 109 4.49 -29.99 -10.14
N VAL A 110 4.51 -28.67 -10.02
CA VAL A 110 3.45 -27.80 -10.53
C VAL A 110 4.04 -26.59 -11.20
N GLY A 111 3.70 -26.39 -12.47
CA GLY A 111 4.05 -25.22 -13.26
C GLY A 111 2.79 -24.48 -13.68
N SER A 112 2.92 -23.20 -14.02
CA SER A 112 1.80 -22.48 -14.63
C SER A 112 2.31 -21.39 -15.57
N PHE A 113 1.47 -20.97 -16.49
CA PHE A 113 1.71 -19.83 -17.37
C PHE A 113 0.41 -19.06 -17.60
N LEU A 114 0.51 -17.84 -18.08
CA LEU A 114 -0.62 -16.99 -18.45
C LEU A 114 -0.82 -17.09 -19.97
N LEU A 115 -1.99 -17.54 -20.40
CA LEU A 115 -2.38 -17.61 -21.80
C LEU A 115 -3.22 -16.38 -22.13
N ASN A 116 -2.92 -15.70 -23.23
CA ASN A 116 -3.65 -14.54 -23.72
C ASN A 116 -4.28 -14.83 -25.09
N ASP A 117 -5.55 -14.46 -25.26
CA ASP A 117 -6.22 -14.39 -26.55
C ASP A 117 -6.83 -12.98 -26.77
N ASN A 118 -7.68 -12.82 -27.78
CA ASN A 118 -8.34 -11.54 -28.07
C ASN A 118 -9.35 -11.10 -27.01
N THR A 119 -9.78 -12.01 -26.15
CA THR A 119 -10.88 -11.84 -25.21
C THR A 119 -10.40 -11.71 -23.77
N GLY A 120 -9.18 -12.15 -23.45
CA GLY A 120 -8.59 -11.93 -22.15
C GLY A 120 -7.37 -12.79 -21.85
N ASP A 121 -7.07 -12.88 -20.56
CA ASP A 121 -5.99 -13.70 -20.02
C ASP A 121 -6.57 -14.83 -19.16
N ILE A 122 -5.97 -16.01 -19.19
CA ILE A 122 -6.27 -17.09 -18.25
C ILE A 122 -5.02 -17.82 -17.79
N ARG A 123 -4.98 -18.18 -16.51
CA ARG A 123 -3.90 -18.98 -15.96
C ARG A 123 -4.09 -20.44 -16.34
N VAL A 124 -3.06 -21.05 -16.93
CA VAL A 124 -3.00 -22.48 -17.23
C VAL A 124 -2.04 -23.16 -16.25
N VAL A 125 -2.50 -24.22 -15.59
CA VAL A 125 -1.77 -24.97 -14.55
C VAL A 125 -1.48 -26.38 -15.05
N LEU A 126 -0.22 -26.78 -14.91
CA LEU A 126 0.36 -28.03 -15.38
C LEU A 126 0.90 -28.80 -14.17
N TRP A 127 0.60 -30.09 -14.08
CA TRP A 127 1.01 -30.95 -12.98
C TRP A 127 1.92 -32.07 -13.47
N ASP A 128 2.90 -32.40 -12.65
CA ASP A 128 3.77 -33.58 -12.83
C ASP A 128 4.36 -33.68 -14.24
N ASP A 129 3.99 -34.71 -15.01
CA ASP A 129 4.56 -34.98 -16.33
C ASP A 129 4.31 -33.83 -17.32
N ASP A 130 3.18 -33.11 -17.17
CA ASP A 130 2.85 -31.96 -18.02
C ASP A 130 3.81 -30.78 -17.84
N VAL A 131 4.55 -30.76 -16.72
CA VAL A 131 5.53 -29.72 -16.41
C VAL A 131 6.80 -29.84 -17.25
N ALA A 132 7.04 -30.98 -17.90
CA ALA A 132 8.21 -31.16 -18.76
C ALA A 132 8.27 -30.12 -19.89
N ILE A 133 7.12 -29.59 -20.33
CA ILE A 133 7.05 -28.57 -21.39
C ILE A 133 7.82 -27.28 -21.06
N PHE A 134 7.98 -26.92 -19.78
CA PHE A 134 8.74 -25.73 -19.38
C PHE A 134 10.24 -25.85 -19.66
N GLN A 135 10.73 -27.04 -20.00
CA GLN A 135 12.12 -27.28 -20.40
C GLN A 135 12.32 -27.14 -21.93
N ASP A 136 11.24 -27.01 -22.71
CA ASP A 136 11.33 -26.80 -24.15
C ASP A 136 11.76 -25.36 -24.46
N ASN A 137 12.80 -25.20 -25.28
CA ASN A 137 13.33 -23.90 -25.67
C ASN A 137 12.34 -23.05 -26.50
N ASN A 138 11.32 -23.66 -27.08
CA ASN A 138 10.27 -22.96 -27.82
C ASN A 138 9.11 -22.53 -26.91
N PHE A 139 9.05 -23.00 -25.65
CA PHE A 139 8.04 -22.56 -24.70
C PHE A 139 8.44 -21.20 -24.11
N VAL A 140 8.26 -20.14 -24.90
CA VAL A 140 8.70 -18.77 -24.57
C VAL A 140 7.57 -17.75 -24.64
N LYS A 141 7.74 -16.61 -23.94
CA LYS A 141 6.78 -15.50 -23.99
C LYS A 141 6.54 -15.05 -25.44
N GLY A 142 5.27 -14.86 -25.79
CA GLY A 142 4.80 -14.48 -27.11
C GLY A 142 4.52 -15.65 -28.06
N GLU A 143 4.99 -16.86 -27.74
CA GLU A 143 4.73 -18.05 -28.56
C GLU A 143 3.26 -18.47 -28.50
N ILE A 144 2.72 -19.01 -29.61
CA ILE A 144 1.36 -19.52 -29.63
C ILE A 144 1.36 -20.97 -29.14
N VAL A 145 0.43 -21.26 -28.22
CA VAL A 145 0.18 -22.62 -27.76
C VAL A 145 -1.29 -22.97 -27.88
N LYS A 146 -1.56 -24.26 -28.13
CA LYS A 146 -2.89 -24.85 -28.10
C LYS A 146 -3.00 -25.79 -26.91
N VAL A 147 -3.86 -25.46 -25.96
CA VAL A 147 -4.13 -26.20 -24.74
C VAL A 147 -5.36 -27.09 -24.99
N ILE A 148 -5.15 -28.40 -25.09
CA ILE A 148 -6.18 -29.35 -25.51
C ILE A 148 -6.68 -30.14 -24.31
N ASN A 149 -7.98 -30.40 -24.28
CA ASN A 149 -8.64 -31.24 -23.28
C ASN A 149 -8.34 -30.76 -21.84
N ALA A 150 -8.56 -29.46 -21.64
CA ALA A 150 -8.39 -28.79 -20.37
C ALA A 150 -9.73 -28.69 -19.64
N TYR A 151 -9.70 -28.30 -18.36
CA TYR A 151 -10.90 -28.04 -17.59
C TYR A 151 -10.70 -26.83 -16.66
N PRO A 152 -11.72 -25.97 -16.49
CA PRO A 152 -11.65 -24.85 -15.56
C PRO A 152 -11.72 -25.32 -14.12
N LYS A 153 -11.04 -24.59 -13.24
CA LYS A 153 -11.02 -24.82 -11.79
C LYS A 153 -10.83 -23.50 -11.08
N GLU A 154 -11.45 -23.35 -9.91
CA GLU A 154 -11.22 -22.19 -9.07
C GLU A 154 -9.84 -22.29 -8.39
N GLY A 155 -9.02 -21.26 -8.63
CA GLY A 155 -7.70 -21.10 -8.03
C GLY A 155 -7.78 -20.70 -6.56
N ARG A 156 -6.64 -20.74 -5.87
CA ARG A 156 -6.54 -20.38 -4.44
C ARG A 156 -6.90 -18.92 -4.14
N ASP A 157 -6.86 -18.07 -5.15
CA ASP A 157 -7.19 -16.64 -5.09
C ASP A 157 -8.63 -16.35 -5.55
N GLY A 158 -9.45 -17.38 -5.78
CA GLY A 158 -10.84 -17.27 -6.23
C GLY A 158 -11.00 -17.04 -7.74
N ASN A 159 -9.90 -16.80 -8.46
CA ASN A 159 -9.91 -16.62 -9.91
C ASN A 159 -10.07 -17.96 -10.62
N LEU A 160 -10.71 -17.94 -11.79
CA LEU A 160 -10.81 -19.11 -12.65
C LEU A 160 -9.44 -19.37 -13.31
N GLU A 161 -8.95 -20.60 -13.19
CA GLU A 161 -7.76 -21.10 -13.87
C GLU A 161 -8.10 -22.37 -14.65
N VAL A 162 -7.24 -22.79 -15.57
CA VAL A 162 -7.43 -23.96 -16.41
C VAL A 162 -6.37 -25.00 -16.09
N HIS A 163 -6.80 -26.24 -15.87
CA HIS A 163 -5.93 -27.38 -15.59
C HIS A 163 -5.96 -28.34 -16.78
N ILE A 164 -4.89 -29.08 -17.00
CA ILE A 164 -4.83 -30.10 -18.06
C ILE A 164 -5.52 -31.38 -17.58
N GLY A 165 -6.44 -31.90 -18.38
CA GLY A 165 -7.10 -33.18 -18.13
C GLY A 165 -6.19 -34.37 -18.40
N ARG A 166 -6.62 -35.58 -18.02
CA ARG A 166 -5.83 -36.83 -18.16
C ARG A 166 -5.28 -37.11 -19.58
N LEU A 167 -6.03 -36.70 -20.61
CA LEU A 167 -5.65 -36.85 -22.03
C LEU A 167 -5.29 -35.49 -22.66
N GLY A 168 -5.14 -34.46 -21.84
CA GLY A 168 -4.80 -33.13 -22.28
C GLY A 168 -3.32 -32.99 -22.57
N LYS A 169 -3.01 -31.96 -23.34
CA LYS A 169 -1.65 -31.59 -23.68
C LYS A 169 -1.59 -30.13 -24.09
N VAL A 170 -0.41 -29.56 -23.98
CA VAL A 170 -0.10 -28.24 -24.54
C VAL A 170 0.75 -28.46 -25.79
N VAL A 171 0.29 -27.95 -26.93
CA VAL A 171 0.99 -28.01 -28.21
C VAL A 171 1.63 -26.66 -28.49
N ILE A 172 2.97 -26.65 -28.61
CA ILE A 172 3.74 -25.44 -28.97
C ILE A 172 3.71 -25.27 -30.49
N SER A 173 3.57 -24.03 -30.94
CA SER A 173 3.57 -23.66 -32.35
C SER A 173 2.64 -24.53 -33.22
N PRO A 174 1.34 -24.65 -32.88
CA PRO A 174 0.41 -25.53 -33.57
C PRO A 174 0.26 -25.15 -35.05
N GLU A 175 0.38 -26.13 -35.96
CA GLU A 175 0.30 -25.91 -37.42
C GLU A 175 -1.13 -25.69 -37.95
N ASP A 176 -2.14 -25.96 -37.14
CA ASP A 176 -3.57 -25.85 -37.46
C ASP A 176 -4.19 -24.51 -37.04
N VAL A 177 -3.38 -23.59 -36.50
CA VAL A 177 -3.84 -22.29 -36.00
C VAL A 177 -3.47 -21.17 -36.96
N ASP A 178 -4.41 -20.25 -37.21
CA ASP A 178 -4.11 -18.98 -37.89
C ASP A 178 -3.57 -17.95 -36.89
N TYR A 179 -2.26 -17.68 -36.96
CA TYR A 179 -1.56 -16.83 -36.00
C TYR A 179 -2.01 -15.37 -36.06
N LYS A 180 -2.64 -14.94 -37.17
CA LYS A 180 -3.19 -13.58 -37.31
C LYS A 180 -4.38 -13.33 -36.40
N LYS A 181 -5.07 -14.39 -35.98
CA LYS A 181 -6.17 -14.29 -35.00
C LYS A 181 -5.68 -13.96 -33.59
N TYR A 182 -4.39 -14.16 -33.29
CA TYR A 182 -3.83 -13.94 -31.96
C TYR A 182 -2.74 -12.85 -32.04
N PRO A 183 -3.10 -11.56 -31.83
CA PRO A 183 -2.19 -10.44 -31.96
C PRO A 183 -1.03 -10.57 -30.97
N LYS A 184 0.10 -9.92 -31.29
CA LYS A 184 1.25 -9.91 -30.39
C LYS A 184 0.87 -9.20 -29.09
N ILE A 185 1.32 -9.78 -27.98
CA ILE A 185 1.12 -9.21 -26.65
C ILE A 185 1.91 -7.91 -26.58
N LYS A 186 1.21 -6.81 -26.31
CA LYS A 186 1.83 -5.53 -25.97
C LYS A 186 2.11 -5.54 -24.48
N ASP A 187 3.38 -5.68 -24.12
CA ASP A 187 3.83 -5.54 -22.73
C ASP A 187 4.05 -4.05 -22.40
N GLU A 188 3.04 -3.24 -22.73
CA GLU A 188 3.07 -1.80 -22.55
C GLU A 188 2.60 -1.48 -21.14
N PRO A 189 3.33 -0.61 -20.42
CA PRO A 189 2.89 -0.12 -19.12
C PRO A 189 1.54 0.59 -19.24
N ILE A 190 0.62 0.26 -18.34
CA ILE A 190 -0.67 0.97 -18.25
C ILE A 190 -0.56 2.14 -17.26
N PRO A 191 -1.38 3.21 -17.43
CA PRO A 191 -1.52 4.23 -16.41
C PRO A 191 -1.95 3.62 -15.07
N ILE A 192 -1.38 4.10 -13.97
CA ILE A 192 -1.67 3.58 -12.63
C ILE A 192 -3.16 3.70 -12.29
N GLU A 193 -3.84 4.75 -12.78
CA GLU A 193 -5.28 4.95 -12.58
C GLU A 193 -6.15 3.87 -13.26
N GLU A 194 -5.65 3.18 -14.28
CA GLU A 194 -6.38 2.09 -14.97
C GLU A 194 -6.20 0.73 -14.29
N VAL A 195 -5.31 0.63 -13.29
CA VAL A 195 -5.09 -0.60 -12.52
C VAL A 195 -6.34 -0.97 -11.76
N ASN A 196 -6.85 -2.18 -12.01
CA ASN A 196 -8.03 -2.73 -11.36
C ASN A 196 -7.81 -4.21 -10.98
N PRO A 197 -8.58 -4.78 -10.03
CA PRO A 197 -8.32 -6.12 -9.50
C PRO A 197 -8.62 -7.26 -10.50
N ASN A 198 -9.32 -6.98 -11.61
CA ASN A 198 -9.65 -8.00 -12.62
C ASN A 198 -8.48 -8.29 -13.58
N LEU A 199 -7.46 -7.43 -13.61
CA LEU A 199 -6.27 -7.65 -14.43
C LEU A 199 -5.38 -8.71 -13.77
N LEU A 200 -5.02 -9.75 -14.53
CA LEU A 200 -4.22 -10.88 -14.00
C LEU A 200 -2.71 -10.58 -13.94
N SER A 201 -2.22 -9.71 -14.82
CA SER A 201 -0.83 -9.27 -14.91
C SER A 201 -0.77 -7.89 -15.54
N VAL A 202 -0.10 -6.94 -14.88
CA VAL A 202 0.08 -5.57 -15.35
C VAL A 202 1.54 -5.14 -15.31
N SER A 203 1.90 -4.26 -16.23
CA SER A 203 3.15 -3.52 -16.23
C SER A 203 2.83 -2.06 -15.92
N ILE A 204 3.65 -1.41 -15.09
CA ILE A 204 3.51 0.02 -14.78
C ILE A 204 4.87 0.72 -14.93
N GLU A 205 4.83 2.02 -15.19
CA GLU A 205 5.99 2.88 -15.14
C GLU A 205 5.74 4.04 -14.20
N GLY A 206 6.70 4.33 -13.33
CA GLY A 206 6.54 5.44 -12.41
C GLY A 206 7.79 5.73 -11.60
N LYS A 207 7.75 6.85 -10.89
CA LYS A 207 8.79 7.28 -9.96
C LYS A 207 8.55 6.64 -8.59
N ILE A 208 9.62 6.13 -7.97
CA ILE A 208 9.57 5.70 -6.57
C ILE A 208 9.45 6.93 -5.68
N MET A 209 8.29 7.12 -5.07
CA MET A 209 8.01 8.21 -4.13
C MET A 209 8.46 7.87 -2.71
N THR A 210 8.26 6.61 -2.33
CA THR A 210 8.59 6.10 -0.99
C THR A 210 9.09 4.67 -1.10
N LYS A 211 10.16 4.35 -0.38
CA LYS A 211 10.66 2.98 -0.17
C LYS A 211 10.63 2.69 1.32
N PHE A 212 9.86 1.68 1.73
CA PHE A 212 9.74 1.30 3.13
C PHE A 212 10.90 0.36 3.54
N PRO A 213 11.33 0.37 4.81
CA PRO A 213 12.31 -0.58 5.31
C PRO A 213 11.89 -2.03 5.04
N ILE A 214 12.87 -2.87 4.75
CA ILE A 214 12.64 -4.31 4.63
C ILE A 214 12.24 -4.84 6.00
N LYS A 215 11.16 -5.61 6.05
CA LYS A 215 10.69 -6.30 7.25
C LYS A 215 10.88 -7.79 7.07
N GLU A 216 11.37 -8.46 8.10
CA GLU A 216 11.47 -9.91 8.18
C GLU A 216 10.40 -10.44 9.13
N PHE A 217 9.89 -11.65 8.88
CA PHE A 217 8.86 -12.30 9.67
C PHE A 217 9.00 -13.82 9.58
N THR A 218 8.43 -14.55 10.54
CA THR A 218 8.36 -16.02 10.48
C THR A 218 6.96 -16.44 10.02
N LYS A 219 6.88 -17.24 8.95
CA LYS A 219 5.63 -17.79 8.42
C LYS A 219 5.05 -18.81 9.40
N GLN A 220 3.76 -19.11 9.25
CA GLN A 220 3.09 -20.19 10.00
C GLN A 220 3.76 -21.56 9.80
N SER A 221 4.44 -21.78 8.68
CA SER A 221 5.22 -22.98 8.40
C SER A 221 6.56 -23.05 9.14
N GLY A 222 6.95 -22.02 9.88
CA GLY A 222 8.25 -21.89 10.54
C GLY A 222 9.36 -21.32 9.65
N GLU A 223 9.12 -21.15 8.34
CA GLU A 223 10.08 -20.52 7.43
C GLU A 223 10.16 -19.00 7.64
N ASN A 224 11.34 -18.41 7.47
CA ASN A 224 11.48 -16.95 7.43
C ASN A 224 10.97 -16.39 6.09
N GLY A 225 10.30 -15.25 6.16
CA GLY A 225 9.84 -14.45 5.03
C GLY A 225 10.30 -13.01 5.18
N ARG A 226 10.33 -12.29 4.06
CA ARG A 226 10.65 -10.86 4.05
C ARG A 226 9.76 -10.09 3.09
N ILE A 227 9.53 -8.81 3.39
CA ILE A 227 8.71 -7.91 2.58
C ILE A 227 9.37 -6.53 2.49
N CYS A 228 9.32 -5.94 1.30
CA CYS A 228 9.61 -4.52 1.08
C CYS A 228 8.46 -3.91 0.28
N ASN A 229 8.00 -2.73 0.70
CA ASN A 229 6.93 -2.03 0.01
C ASN A 229 7.50 -0.75 -0.58
N ILE A 230 6.98 -0.34 -1.73
CA ILE A 230 7.24 0.97 -2.32
C ILE A 230 5.92 1.66 -2.67
N ILE A 231 5.95 2.99 -2.80
CA ILE A 231 4.89 3.77 -3.45
C ILE A 231 5.47 4.29 -4.75
N VAL A 232 4.84 3.90 -5.85
CA VAL A 232 5.20 4.32 -7.21
C VAL A 232 4.15 5.31 -7.70
N ARG A 233 4.57 6.34 -8.42
CA ARG A 233 3.68 7.35 -9.01
C ARG A 233 4.00 7.59 -10.47
N ASP A 234 2.96 7.71 -11.27
CA ASP A 234 3.02 8.18 -12.65
C ASP A 234 2.26 9.52 -12.78
N SER A 235 2.00 9.99 -14.00
CA SER A 235 1.25 11.22 -14.23
C SER A 235 -0.24 11.13 -13.87
N SER A 236 -0.79 9.93 -13.71
CA SER A 236 -2.21 9.66 -13.46
C SER A 236 -2.50 9.49 -11.96
N ASN A 237 -1.73 8.66 -11.24
CA ASN A 237 -1.99 8.33 -9.84
C ASN A 237 -0.74 7.74 -9.15
N LYS A 238 -0.88 7.34 -7.89
CA LYS A 238 0.10 6.58 -7.10
C LYS A 238 -0.46 5.22 -6.71
N ILE A 239 0.41 4.22 -6.63
CA ILE A 239 0.04 2.88 -6.16
C ILE A 239 1.14 2.27 -5.29
N ARG A 240 0.72 1.43 -4.35
CA ARG A 240 1.65 0.64 -3.53
C ARG A 240 2.02 -0.63 -4.29
N VAL A 241 3.31 -0.94 -4.31
CA VAL A 241 3.86 -2.20 -4.83
C VAL A 241 4.56 -2.97 -3.72
N ASN A 242 4.16 -4.22 -3.53
CA ASN A 242 4.65 -5.11 -2.47
C ASN A 242 5.59 -6.17 -3.05
N PHE A 243 6.83 -6.20 -2.57
CA PHE A 243 7.85 -7.19 -2.92
C PHE A 243 8.02 -8.17 -1.78
N TRP A 244 7.90 -9.46 -2.08
CA TRP A 244 7.98 -10.56 -1.12
C TRP A 244 9.16 -11.48 -1.42
N ASN A 245 9.82 -11.97 -0.37
CA ASN A 245 10.88 -12.98 -0.43
C ASN A 245 11.93 -12.62 -1.48
N ASP A 246 12.17 -13.47 -2.48
CA ASP A 246 13.21 -13.32 -3.50
C ASP A 246 13.07 -12.00 -4.27
N SER A 247 11.84 -11.56 -4.57
CA SER A 247 11.60 -10.29 -5.27
C SER A 247 12.04 -9.04 -4.49
N VAL A 248 12.28 -9.16 -3.17
CA VAL A 248 12.87 -8.07 -2.38
C VAL A 248 14.29 -7.75 -2.86
N ASP A 249 15.07 -8.74 -3.31
CA ASP A 249 16.43 -8.50 -3.80
C ASP A 249 16.45 -7.69 -5.10
N GLU A 250 15.38 -7.77 -5.91
CA GLU A 250 15.24 -6.93 -7.10
C GLU A 250 15.00 -5.46 -6.72
N ILE A 251 14.04 -5.18 -5.85
CA ILE A 251 13.72 -3.79 -5.50
C ILE A 251 14.78 -3.12 -4.62
N LYS A 252 15.62 -3.90 -3.92
CA LYS A 252 16.76 -3.37 -3.16
C LYS A 252 17.69 -2.48 -4.00
N LYS A 253 17.82 -2.76 -5.31
CA LYS A 253 18.74 -2.10 -6.24
C LYS A 253 18.34 -0.65 -6.62
N TYR A 254 17.12 -0.23 -6.26
CA TYR A 254 16.52 1.04 -6.68
C TYR A 254 16.20 1.95 -5.50
N GLU A 255 16.37 3.25 -5.65
CA GLU A 255 16.18 4.22 -4.56
C GLU A 255 15.01 5.17 -4.80
N VAL A 256 14.56 5.81 -3.71
CA VAL A 256 13.56 6.88 -3.81
C VAL A 256 14.06 7.94 -4.79
N GLY A 257 13.23 8.30 -5.77
CA GLY A 257 13.63 9.18 -6.86
C GLY A 257 13.84 8.47 -8.20
N ASP A 258 14.10 7.16 -8.21
CA ASP A 258 14.27 6.43 -9.46
C ASP A 258 12.96 6.34 -10.24
N VAL A 259 13.03 6.54 -11.55
CA VAL A 259 11.94 6.23 -12.48
C VAL A 259 12.16 4.81 -12.96
N ILE A 260 11.17 3.94 -12.77
CA ILE A 260 11.27 2.51 -13.04
C ILE A 260 10.10 2.01 -13.89
N SER A 261 10.37 1.03 -14.75
CA SER A 261 9.35 0.13 -15.31
C SER A 261 9.30 -1.11 -14.44
N ILE A 262 8.12 -1.50 -13.99
CA ILE A 262 7.89 -2.75 -13.28
C ILE A 262 6.92 -3.60 -14.08
N LYS A 263 7.36 -4.77 -14.51
CA LYS A 263 6.57 -5.71 -15.31
C LYS A 263 6.08 -6.88 -14.48
N ASN A 264 5.00 -7.50 -14.92
CA ASN A 264 4.43 -8.73 -14.34
C ASN A 264 4.02 -8.54 -12.88
N LEU A 265 3.32 -7.45 -12.57
CA LEU A 265 2.72 -7.21 -11.27
C LEU A 265 1.30 -7.79 -11.22
N LYS A 266 0.91 -8.28 -10.04
CA LYS A 266 -0.44 -8.79 -9.80
C LYS A 266 -1.27 -7.80 -8.98
N PRO A 267 -2.32 -7.19 -9.55
CA PRO A 267 -3.31 -6.43 -8.81
C PRO A 267 -4.02 -7.26 -7.74
N ARG A 268 -4.30 -6.63 -6.61
CA ARG A 268 -5.06 -7.21 -5.50
C ARG A 268 -5.69 -6.09 -4.68
N GLU A 269 -6.86 -6.33 -4.11
CA GLU A 269 -7.39 -5.49 -3.04
C GLU A 269 -6.46 -5.50 -1.82
N SER A 270 -6.26 -4.32 -1.24
CA SER A 270 -5.46 -4.17 -0.03
C SER A 270 -6.14 -4.84 1.15
N ASN A 271 -5.39 -5.68 1.86
CA ASN A 271 -5.84 -6.24 3.14
C ASN A 271 -5.77 -5.21 4.29
N TYR A 272 -5.12 -4.06 4.08
CA TYR A 272 -4.86 -3.05 5.12
C TYR A 272 -5.73 -1.80 4.98
N ARG A 273 -6.13 -1.46 3.74
CA ARG A 273 -6.90 -0.27 3.41
C ARG A 273 -8.11 -0.68 2.58
N PRO A 274 -9.31 -0.75 3.19
CA PRO A 274 -10.52 -1.10 2.46
C PRO A 274 -10.68 -0.26 1.19
N ASN A 275 -11.18 -0.87 0.11
CA ASN A 275 -11.43 -0.23 -1.18
C ASN A 275 -10.20 0.39 -1.87
N THR A 276 -8.99 -0.11 -1.57
CA THR A 276 -7.78 0.29 -2.30
C THR A 276 -7.15 -0.90 -3.01
N ILE A 277 -6.53 -0.63 -4.15
CA ILE A 277 -5.83 -1.65 -4.95
C ILE A 277 -4.33 -1.49 -4.72
N GLU A 278 -3.66 -2.61 -4.52
CA GLU A 278 -2.20 -2.70 -4.43
C GLU A 278 -1.69 -3.67 -5.50
N LEU A 279 -0.41 -3.56 -5.83
CA LEU A 279 0.26 -4.45 -6.76
C LEU A 279 1.22 -5.35 -5.97
N ASN A 280 1.15 -6.65 -6.22
CA ASN A 280 2.11 -7.61 -5.68
C ASN A 280 3.12 -7.99 -6.76
N ALA A 281 4.40 -7.81 -6.45
CA ALA A 281 5.46 -8.43 -7.20
C ALA A 281 5.46 -9.94 -6.94
N ASN A 282 5.89 -10.68 -7.95
CA ASN A 282 6.10 -12.12 -7.89
C ASN A 282 7.53 -12.44 -8.34
N ASN A 283 7.87 -13.74 -8.43
CA ASN A 283 9.23 -14.17 -8.73
C ASN A 283 9.71 -13.87 -10.16
N TYR A 284 8.83 -13.37 -11.06
CA TYR A 284 9.15 -12.93 -12.43
C TYR A 284 8.96 -11.44 -12.62
N THR A 285 8.68 -10.71 -11.53
CA THR A 285 8.62 -9.26 -11.60
C THR A 285 9.99 -8.75 -12.03
N GLN A 286 10.00 -8.07 -13.17
CA GLN A 286 11.19 -7.43 -13.70
C GLN A 286 11.08 -5.95 -13.39
N VAL A 287 12.13 -5.40 -12.79
CA VAL A 287 12.26 -3.97 -12.55
C VAL A 287 13.41 -3.48 -13.42
N GLU A 288 13.18 -2.37 -14.12
CA GLU A 288 14.18 -1.70 -14.95
C GLU A 288 14.20 -0.20 -14.64
N LYS A 289 15.39 0.39 -14.50
CA LYS A 289 15.55 1.85 -14.34
C LYS A 289 15.41 2.53 -15.68
N LEU A 290 14.59 3.57 -15.75
CA LEU A 290 14.38 4.37 -16.93
C LEU A 290 15.09 5.71 -16.80
N ASN A 291 15.84 6.09 -17.84
CA ASN A 291 16.48 7.39 -17.94
C ASN A 291 15.53 8.43 -18.56
N LYS A 292 14.39 8.68 -17.89
CA LYS A 292 13.42 9.70 -18.30
C LYS A 292 12.92 10.52 -17.11
N LYS A 293 12.55 11.77 -17.37
CA LYS A 293 11.85 12.61 -16.39
C LYS A 293 10.35 12.35 -16.52
N LEU A 294 9.68 12.11 -15.39
CA LEU A 294 8.23 12.07 -15.33
C LEU A 294 7.71 13.45 -14.92
N HIS A 295 6.72 13.94 -15.66
CA HIS A 295 5.99 15.15 -15.30
C HIS A 295 4.68 14.74 -14.65
N PHE A 296 4.51 15.11 -13.39
CA PHE A 296 3.25 14.89 -12.67
C PHE A 296 2.26 15.99 -13.04
N LYS A 297 1.01 15.60 -13.28
CA LYS A 297 -0.08 16.57 -13.31
C LYS A 297 -0.46 16.85 -11.86
N THR A 298 -0.33 18.09 -11.42
CA THR A 298 -0.74 18.51 -10.07
C THR A 298 -1.81 19.56 -10.18
N GLU A 299 -2.76 19.53 -9.25
CA GLU A 299 -3.77 20.57 -9.14
C GLU A 299 -3.17 21.86 -8.59
N MET A 300 -3.63 22.99 -9.13
CA MET A 300 -3.32 24.32 -8.60
C MET A 300 -4.31 24.61 -7.50
N VAL A 301 -3.85 24.64 -6.25
CA VAL A 301 -4.67 25.02 -5.11
C VAL A 301 -4.67 26.53 -5.01
N GLU A 302 -5.85 27.12 -5.10
CA GLU A 302 -6.03 28.58 -5.21
C GLU A 302 -5.70 29.33 -3.92
N THR A 303 -5.90 28.71 -2.75
CA THR A 303 -5.70 29.35 -1.45
C THR A 303 -4.91 28.47 -0.48
N ILE A 304 -4.08 29.08 0.35
CA ILE A 304 -3.25 28.39 1.35
C ILE A 304 -4.12 27.72 2.41
N ARG A 305 -5.28 28.29 2.76
CA ARG A 305 -6.24 27.64 3.67
C ARG A 305 -6.75 26.31 3.11
N ALA A 306 -7.02 26.23 1.80
CA ALA A 306 -7.51 25.00 1.16
C ALA A 306 -6.48 23.85 1.20
N LEU A 307 -5.18 24.15 1.33
CA LEU A 307 -4.12 23.14 1.49
C LEU A 307 -4.31 22.25 2.72
N GLN A 308 -5.14 22.65 3.69
CA GLN A 308 -5.47 21.82 4.85
C GLN A 308 -6.35 20.61 4.52
N GLU A 309 -7.03 20.60 3.38
CA GLU A 309 -7.86 19.48 2.92
C GLU A 309 -7.13 18.55 1.93
N GLU A 310 -5.97 18.96 1.42
CA GLU A 310 -5.22 18.22 0.40
C GLU A 310 -4.36 17.07 0.95
N GLU A 311 -4.28 15.95 0.24
CA GLU A 311 -3.50 14.75 0.66
C GLU A 311 -2.41 14.32 -0.32
N ASP A 312 -2.24 15.07 -1.40
CA ASP A 312 -1.42 14.67 -2.55
C ASP A 312 -0.36 15.73 -2.92
N LEU A 313 0.33 15.54 -4.04
CA LEU A 313 1.20 16.52 -4.66
C LEU A 313 0.35 17.62 -5.29
N ILE A 314 0.61 18.84 -4.88
CA ILE A 314 -0.13 20.02 -5.34
C ILE A 314 0.84 21.06 -5.88
N SER A 315 0.28 22.06 -6.56
CA SER A 315 0.93 23.33 -6.79
C SER A 315 0.15 24.43 -6.06
N PHE A 316 0.82 25.46 -5.56
CA PHE A 316 0.15 26.63 -4.97
C PHE A 316 0.97 27.91 -5.19
N LYS A 317 0.34 29.06 -4.99
CA LYS A 317 0.99 30.38 -5.11
C LYS A 317 0.95 31.10 -3.77
N GLY A 318 1.95 31.94 -3.51
CA GLY A 318 1.96 32.75 -2.29
C GLY A 318 3.19 33.64 -2.17
N VAL A 319 3.15 34.53 -1.18
CA VAL A 319 4.24 35.46 -0.85
C VAL A 319 5.04 34.92 0.33
N ILE A 320 6.37 34.99 0.23
CA ILE A 320 7.24 34.56 1.33
C ILE A 320 7.24 35.62 2.42
N THR A 321 6.84 35.26 3.63
CA THR A 321 6.80 36.17 4.79
C THR A 321 7.99 36.01 5.73
N SER A 322 8.62 34.83 5.74
CA SER A 322 9.88 34.62 6.45
C SER A 322 10.66 33.45 5.86
N ILE A 323 11.99 33.51 5.97
CA ILE A 323 12.92 32.45 5.57
C ILE A 323 13.84 32.20 6.77
N ASP A 324 13.95 30.94 7.22
CA ASP A 324 14.93 30.55 8.23
C ASP A 324 16.34 30.54 7.62
N ASN A 325 17.36 30.66 8.46
CA ASN A 325 18.73 30.35 8.05
C ASN A 325 18.84 28.90 7.54
N LEU A 326 19.64 28.69 6.50
CA LEU A 326 20.00 27.36 6.01
C LEU A 326 20.72 26.59 7.12
N LYS A 327 20.18 25.44 7.52
CA LYS A 327 20.71 24.60 8.61
C LYS A 327 21.42 23.39 8.01
N GLN A 328 22.54 23.01 8.61
CA GLN A 328 23.13 21.69 8.41
C GLN A 328 22.61 20.75 9.49
N ILE A 329 22.13 19.57 9.10
CA ILE A 329 21.67 18.55 10.05
C ILE A 329 22.32 17.21 9.73
N THR A 330 22.60 16.42 10.77
CA THR A 330 23.08 15.05 10.62
C THR A 330 21.89 14.08 10.67
N THR A 331 21.76 13.25 9.64
CA THR A 331 20.72 12.20 9.59
C THR A 331 21.04 11.06 10.55
N ASN A 332 20.07 10.18 10.79
CA ASN A 332 20.28 8.96 11.59
C ASN A 332 21.34 8.02 11.00
N SER A 333 21.64 8.13 9.70
CA SER A 333 22.70 7.36 9.03
C SER A 333 24.07 8.05 9.09
N GLY A 334 24.18 9.21 9.75
CA GLY A 334 25.42 9.97 9.88
C GLY A 334 25.72 10.91 8.70
N GLU A 335 24.80 11.04 7.75
CA GLU A 335 24.97 11.93 6.59
C GLU A 335 24.65 13.38 6.97
N GLU A 336 25.49 14.33 6.58
CA GLU A 336 25.20 15.77 6.70
C GLU A 336 24.34 16.24 5.52
N ILE A 337 23.20 16.86 5.82
CA ILE A 337 22.28 17.38 4.82
C ILE A 337 21.80 18.80 5.17
N SER A 338 21.61 19.61 4.12
CA SER A 338 21.05 20.95 4.20
C SER A 338 19.53 20.93 4.44
N LEU A 339 19.01 21.86 5.26
CA LEU A 339 17.60 22.04 5.58
C LEU A 339 17.24 23.54 5.53
N LEU A 340 16.19 23.88 4.79
CA LEU A 340 15.63 25.23 4.75
C LEU A 340 14.14 25.19 5.09
N ASN A 341 13.71 26.03 6.04
CA ASN A 341 12.30 26.28 6.30
C ASN A 341 11.94 27.71 5.92
N PHE A 342 10.73 27.93 5.44
CA PHE A 342 10.21 29.27 5.19
C PHE A 342 8.69 29.26 5.29
N ILE A 343 8.10 30.45 5.43
CA ILE A 343 6.66 30.64 5.54
C ILE A 343 6.16 31.33 4.27
N VAL A 344 5.11 30.75 3.69
CA VAL A 344 4.41 31.32 2.54
C VAL A 344 3.00 31.71 2.98
N SER A 345 2.54 32.88 2.57
CA SER A 345 1.26 33.45 2.95
C SER A 345 0.49 34.00 1.75
N ASP A 346 -0.83 33.95 1.87
CA ASP A 346 -1.80 34.62 1.01
C ASP A 346 -2.81 35.41 1.88
N ASP A 347 -3.95 35.78 1.31
CA ASP A 347 -5.03 36.47 2.02
C ASP A 347 -5.91 35.56 2.91
N THR A 348 -5.69 34.23 2.85
CA THR A 348 -6.50 33.24 3.56
C THR A 348 -5.80 32.61 4.76
N ASP A 349 -4.49 32.36 4.69
CA ASP A 349 -3.66 31.73 5.75
C ASP A 349 -2.15 31.88 5.44
N ALA A 350 -1.31 31.23 6.24
CA ALA A 350 0.09 30.96 5.93
C ALA A 350 0.45 29.50 6.20
N ILE A 351 1.44 28.98 5.48
CA ILE A 351 1.88 27.58 5.57
C ILE A 351 3.40 27.48 5.66
N ARG A 352 3.87 26.52 6.46
CA ARG A 352 5.29 26.21 6.57
C ARG A 352 5.69 25.35 5.38
N VAL A 353 6.79 25.72 4.75
CA VAL A 353 7.39 24.98 3.65
C VAL A 353 8.80 24.54 4.06
N THR A 354 9.12 23.27 3.80
CA THR A 354 10.41 22.66 4.15
C THR A 354 11.10 22.12 2.90
N ALA A 355 12.38 22.44 2.72
CA ALA A 355 13.24 21.89 1.67
C ALA A 355 14.50 21.24 2.26
N TRP A 356 15.05 20.27 1.54
CA TRP A 356 16.18 19.44 1.98
C TRP A 356 17.27 19.36 0.91
N ARG A 357 18.52 19.07 1.33
CA ARG A 357 19.69 18.82 0.46
C ARG A 357 19.92 19.97 -0.53
N ASP A 358 20.32 19.65 -1.75
CA ASP A 358 20.59 20.60 -2.83
C ASP A 358 19.42 21.56 -3.09
N LEU A 359 18.17 21.10 -2.94
CA LEU A 359 16.99 21.97 -3.07
C LEU A 359 16.95 23.04 -1.98
N ALA A 360 17.35 22.72 -0.75
CA ALA A 360 17.45 23.70 0.32
C ALA A 360 18.49 24.78 -0.01
N GLU A 361 19.64 24.38 -0.53
CA GLU A 361 20.73 25.29 -0.90
C GLU A 361 20.36 26.18 -2.09
N ASP A 362 19.71 25.61 -3.09
CA ASP A 362 19.24 26.34 -4.27
C ASP A 362 18.15 27.35 -3.92
N LEU A 363 17.19 26.96 -3.09
CA LEU A 363 16.12 27.86 -2.64
C LEU A 363 16.66 28.97 -1.74
N ALA A 364 17.63 28.69 -0.87
CA ALA A 364 18.24 29.71 -0.01
C ALA A 364 18.91 30.85 -0.81
N LYS A 365 19.35 30.57 -2.04
CA LYS A 365 19.94 31.58 -2.95
C LYS A 365 18.89 32.32 -3.79
N LYS A 366 17.75 31.68 -4.06
CA LYS A 366 16.73 32.18 -5.00
C LYS A 366 15.60 32.93 -4.31
N LEU A 367 15.21 32.50 -3.11
CA LEU A 367 14.04 33.03 -2.41
C LEU A 367 14.38 34.32 -1.68
N SER A 368 13.45 35.26 -1.71
CA SER A 368 13.53 36.52 -0.94
C SER A 368 12.20 36.79 -0.24
N THR A 369 12.27 37.30 0.99
CA THR A 369 11.08 37.72 1.75
C THR A 369 10.39 38.88 1.03
N GLY A 370 9.06 38.82 0.93
CA GLY A 370 8.21 39.81 0.26
C GLY A 370 7.88 39.46 -1.20
N ASP A 371 8.65 38.56 -1.83
CA ASP A 371 8.41 38.14 -3.20
C ASP A 371 7.34 37.04 -3.29
N ALA A 372 6.60 37.04 -4.40
CA ALA A 372 5.60 36.02 -4.71
C ALA A 372 6.17 34.92 -5.61
N TYR A 373 5.79 33.68 -5.33
CA TYR A 373 6.24 32.51 -6.06
C TYR A 373 5.10 31.52 -6.32
N GLU A 374 5.26 30.76 -7.39
CA GLU A 374 4.51 29.56 -7.70
C GLU A 374 5.34 28.34 -7.30
N PHE A 375 4.81 27.56 -6.36
CA PHE A 375 5.41 26.35 -5.80
C PHE A 375 4.78 25.15 -6.49
N LYS A 376 5.56 24.41 -7.28
CA LYS A 376 5.08 23.30 -8.11
C LYS A 376 5.48 21.95 -7.57
N ASN A 377 4.59 20.96 -7.70
CA ASN A 377 4.82 19.57 -7.32
C ASN A 377 5.34 19.42 -5.89
N VAL A 378 4.70 20.09 -4.93
CA VAL A 378 5.09 20.03 -3.52
C VAL A 378 4.22 19.02 -2.76
N ILE A 379 4.79 18.37 -1.75
CA ILE A 379 4.10 17.33 -0.98
C ILE A 379 3.41 17.97 0.23
N VAL A 380 2.11 17.71 0.37
CA VAL A 380 1.38 18.06 1.58
C VAL A 380 1.59 16.98 2.65
N LYS A 381 2.02 17.37 3.85
CA LYS A 381 2.24 16.45 4.98
C LYS A 381 1.55 16.97 6.24
N TYR A 382 0.79 16.10 6.89
CA TYR A 382 0.24 16.40 8.20
C TYR A 382 1.34 16.40 9.28
N ASN A 383 1.46 17.51 10.00
CA ASN A 383 2.37 17.63 11.12
C ASN A 383 1.59 17.51 12.44
N SER A 384 1.76 16.37 13.12
CA SER A 384 1.11 16.10 14.41
C SER A 384 1.48 17.06 15.54
N PHE A 385 2.60 17.77 15.44
CA PHE A 385 3.01 18.76 16.43
C PHE A 385 2.29 20.09 16.24
N SER A 386 2.13 20.56 14.99
CA SER A 386 1.38 21.79 14.72
C SER A 386 -0.12 21.55 14.57
N GLY A 387 -0.55 20.29 14.46
CA GLY A 387 -1.95 19.90 14.25
C GLY A 387 -2.47 20.26 12.86
N ARG A 388 -1.61 20.70 11.94
CA ARG A 388 -1.96 21.17 10.60
C ARG A 388 -1.10 20.53 9.51
N LYS A 389 -1.56 20.63 8.27
CA LYS A 389 -0.78 20.27 7.09
C LYS A 389 0.29 21.33 6.80
N GLU A 390 1.47 20.87 6.46
CA GLU A 390 2.65 21.64 6.05
C GLU A 390 3.12 21.15 4.68
N ILE A 391 3.97 21.93 4.02
CA ILE A 391 4.49 21.61 2.70
C ILE A 391 5.94 21.11 2.80
N THR A 392 6.28 20.09 2.04
CA THR A 392 7.64 19.58 1.87
C THR A 392 8.02 19.50 0.40
N TYR A 393 9.16 20.07 0.04
CA TYR A 393 9.78 19.89 -1.27
C TYR A 393 10.27 18.45 -1.44
N SER A 394 10.14 17.96 -2.66
CA SER A 394 10.66 16.68 -3.14
C SER A 394 11.54 16.90 -4.37
N GLY A 395 12.20 15.85 -4.87
CA GLY A 395 13.11 15.96 -6.02
C GLY A 395 12.50 16.53 -7.31
N ASP A 396 11.17 16.49 -7.48
CA ASP A 396 10.47 17.07 -8.65
C ASP A 396 9.80 18.40 -8.36
N SER A 397 9.91 18.88 -7.13
CA SER A 397 9.38 20.18 -6.75
C SER A 397 10.19 21.28 -7.41
N SER A 398 9.51 22.32 -7.87
CA SER A 398 10.16 23.49 -8.47
C SER A 398 9.48 24.77 -8.02
N VAL A 399 10.20 25.88 -8.16
CA VAL A 399 9.70 27.20 -7.84
C VAL A 399 9.89 28.13 -9.04
N ALA A 400 8.90 28.97 -9.30
CA ALA A 400 8.99 30.05 -10.28
C ALA A 400 8.50 31.36 -9.65
N GLY A 401 9.09 32.50 -10.02
CA GLY A 401 8.55 33.80 -9.62
C GLY A 401 7.13 33.96 -10.14
N ALA A 402 6.27 34.58 -9.34
CA ALA A 402 4.89 34.85 -9.70
C ALA A 402 4.60 36.35 -9.56
N ASP A 403 3.83 36.89 -10.51
CA ASP A 403 3.36 38.28 -10.45
C ASP A 403 1.96 38.29 -9.82
N ILE A 404 1.91 38.26 -8.49
CA ILE A 404 0.67 38.15 -7.71
C ILE A 404 0.76 39.09 -6.52
N GLN A 405 -0.35 39.79 -6.25
CA GLN A 405 -0.49 40.63 -5.06
C GLN A 405 -1.68 40.18 -4.23
N PHE A 406 -1.47 40.02 -2.93
CA PHE A 406 -2.52 39.74 -1.95
C PHE A 406 -2.85 41.00 -1.17
N SER A 407 -4.14 41.22 -0.90
CA SER A 407 -4.64 42.42 -0.23
C SER A 407 -4.18 42.53 1.23
N GLN A 408 -4.04 41.40 1.93
CA GLN A 408 -3.56 41.33 3.30
C GLN A 408 -2.94 39.96 3.59
N LEU A 409 -1.63 39.89 3.79
CA LEU A 409 -0.96 38.66 4.20
C LEU A 409 -1.40 38.24 5.61
N LYS A 410 -1.72 36.97 5.80
CA LYS A 410 -2.12 36.40 7.10
C LYS A 410 -0.94 35.80 7.84
N SER A 411 -0.94 35.89 9.17
CA SER A 411 -0.06 35.04 9.98
C SER A 411 -0.61 33.63 10.03
N MET A 412 0.27 32.65 10.22
CA MET A 412 -0.12 31.25 10.32
C MET A 412 -1.10 31.05 11.49
N GLU A 413 -2.33 30.62 11.18
CA GLU A 413 -3.32 30.34 12.22
C GLU A 413 -2.88 29.11 13.04
N SER A 414 -2.93 29.24 14.37
CA SER A 414 -2.76 28.12 15.29
C SER A 414 -4.08 27.38 15.41
N LEU A 415 -4.12 26.13 14.92
CA LEU A 415 -5.29 25.25 15.07
C LEU A 415 -5.38 24.61 16.47
N ASN A 416 -4.49 24.95 17.41
CA ASN A 416 -4.56 24.48 18.80
C ASN A 416 -5.72 25.09 19.62
N LYS A 417 -6.61 25.86 18.99
CA LYS A 417 -7.88 26.27 19.62
C LYS A 417 -8.91 25.14 19.53
N GLY A 418 -8.94 24.34 20.59
CA GLY A 418 -10.13 23.59 21.02
C GLY A 418 -10.56 22.45 20.09
N ARG A 419 -10.00 21.26 20.30
CA ARG A 419 -10.71 20.01 19.96
C ARG A 419 -10.89 19.18 21.21
N ASP A 420 -12.14 19.04 21.62
CA ASP A 420 -12.58 18.20 22.74
C ASP A 420 -12.58 16.69 22.39
N GLU A 421 -12.01 16.31 21.23
CA GLU A 421 -11.96 14.96 20.64
C GLU A 421 -10.53 14.47 20.37
N SER A 422 -9.60 14.65 21.32
CA SER A 422 -8.17 14.31 21.10
C SER A 422 -7.77 12.85 21.35
N PHE A 423 -8.70 12.05 21.89
CA PHE A 423 -8.49 10.64 22.25
C PHE A 423 -9.38 9.74 21.41
N SER A 424 -8.77 8.73 20.78
CA SER A 424 -9.45 7.65 20.04
C SER A 424 -10.30 6.75 20.94
N ARG A 425 -10.03 6.78 22.25
CA ARG A 425 -10.60 5.89 23.29
C ARG A 425 -10.22 4.42 23.13
N ASP A 426 -9.27 4.09 22.25
CA ASP A 426 -8.61 2.79 22.20
C ASP A 426 -7.33 2.86 23.05
N PHE A 427 -7.47 2.54 24.33
CA PHE A 427 -6.39 2.71 25.30
C PHE A 427 -5.49 1.48 25.33
N THR A 428 -4.20 1.70 25.17
CA THR A 428 -3.17 0.68 25.36
C THR A 428 -2.98 0.45 26.86
N LYS A 429 -2.90 -0.82 27.27
CA LYS A 429 -2.48 -1.16 28.63
C LYS A 429 -1.02 -0.81 28.84
N ILE A 430 -0.68 -0.34 30.03
CA ILE A 430 0.70 0.03 30.39
C ILE A 430 1.66 -1.16 30.22
N GLU A 431 1.24 -2.38 30.58
CA GLU A 431 2.06 -3.59 30.44
C GLU A 431 2.51 -3.90 28.99
N ASP A 432 1.73 -3.46 27.99
CA ASP A 432 1.97 -3.73 26.57
C ASP A 432 2.92 -2.71 25.91
N ILE A 433 3.33 -1.66 26.63
CA ILE A 433 4.20 -0.59 26.10
C ILE A 433 5.67 -1.03 26.20
N ASN A 434 6.09 -1.81 25.20
CA ASN A 434 7.45 -2.38 25.10
C ASN A 434 8.26 -1.86 23.89
N SER A 435 7.73 -0.91 23.13
CA SER A 435 8.38 -0.33 21.96
C SER A 435 8.21 1.20 21.91
N PRO A 436 9.10 1.94 21.23
CA PRO A 436 8.92 3.37 21.03
C PRO A 436 7.74 3.61 20.09
N GLY A 437 6.83 4.50 20.47
CA GLY A 437 5.59 4.71 19.72
C GLY A 437 4.72 5.81 20.30
N PHE A 438 3.57 6.05 19.68
CA PHE A 438 2.52 6.89 20.24
C PHE A 438 1.46 6.01 20.87
N TYR A 439 1.12 6.32 22.12
CA TYR A 439 0.16 5.55 22.90
C TYR A 439 -0.85 6.48 23.55
N GLU A 440 -2.08 5.99 23.68
CA GLU A 440 -3.12 6.56 24.52
C GLU A 440 -3.32 5.61 25.70
N ILE A 441 -3.20 6.11 26.93
CA ILE A 441 -3.40 5.32 28.13
C ILE A 441 -4.51 5.93 28.98
N LYS A 442 -5.23 5.07 29.70
CA LYS A 442 -6.20 5.44 30.74
C LYS A 442 -5.69 4.88 32.06
N GLY A 443 -5.54 5.72 33.06
CA GLY A 443 -5.13 5.29 34.40
C GLY A 443 -5.31 6.42 35.41
N PHE A 444 -4.96 6.15 36.66
CA PHE A 444 -5.04 7.14 37.74
C PHE A 444 -3.65 7.61 38.16
N ILE A 445 -3.59 8.82 38.74
CA ILE A 445 -2.34 9.37 39.28
C ILE A 445 -2.02 8.68 40.60
N ALA A 446 -1.05 7.77 40.58
CA ALA A 446 -0.78 6.83 41.67
C ALA A 446 0.01 7.41 42.84
N LYS A 447 0.81 8.46 42.62
CA LYS A 447 1.69 9.05 43.63
C LYS A 447 1.42 10.54 43.82
N PRO A 448 1.56 11.06 45.06
CA PRO A 448 1.49 12.50 45.30
C PRO A 448 2.63 13.23 44.59
N ILE A 449 2.41 14.51 44.29
CA ILE A 449 3.35 15.36 43.57
C ILE A 449 4.32 15.95 44.57
N THR A 450 5.58 15.53 44.49
CA THR A 450 6.63 15.94 45.43
C THR A 450 7.40 17.18 44.99
N ASN A 451 7.36 17.53 43.70
CA ASN A 451 8.08 18.67 43.14
C ASN A 451 7.58 19.02 41.73
N VAL A 452 7.54 20.31 41.39
CA VAL A 452 7.37 20.84 40.04
C VAL A 452 8.70 21.45 39.58
N ASN A 453 9.32 20.89 38.55
CA ASN A 453 10.58 21.44 38.03
C ASN A 453 10.29 22.63 37.12
N ILE A 454 11.11 23.67 37.18
CA ILE A 454 10.99 24.86 36.33
C ILE A 454 12.34 25.09 35.68
N TYR A 455 12.34 25.39 34.40
CA TYR A 455 13.53 25.71 33.65
C TYR A 455 13.27 26.90 32.72
N GLU A 456 14.32 27.66 32.46
CA GLU A 456 14.28 28.69 31.42
C GLU A 456 14.46 28.03 30.05
N ALA A 457 13.57 28.38 29.13
CA ALA A 457 13.50 27.82 27.80
C ALA A 457 13.53 28.92 26.75
N CYS A 458 14.04 28.59 25.57
CA CYS A 458 13.92 29.46 24.41
C CYS A 458 12.46 29.51 23.94
N SER A 459 11.88 30.69 23.76
CA SER A 459 10.50 30.86 23.30
C SER A 459 10.24 30.37 21.86
N LYS A 460 11.30 30.07 21.10
CA LYS A 460 11.19 29.54 19.72
C LYS A 460 11.23 28.01 19.65
N CYS A 461 12.17 27.38 20.36
CA CYS A 461 12.39 25.93 20.26
C CYS A 461 12.01 25.14 21.53
N TYR A 462 11.65 25.83 22.62
CA TYR A 462 11.25 25.28 23.91
C TYR A 462 12.29 24.36 24.59
N LYS A 463 13.52 24.32 24.07
CA LYS A 463 14.65 23.66 24.74
C LYS A 463 15.17 24.55 25.87
N LYS A 464 15.73 23.93 26.91
CA LYS A 464 16.51 24.60 27.95
C LYS A 464 17.56 25.49 27.31
N ILE A 465 17.78 26.69 27.86
CA ILE A 465 18.76 27.66 27.34
C ILE A 465 20.14 27.02 27.15
N ASP A 466 20.61 26.23 28.12
CA ASP A 466 21.91 25.53 28.05
C ASP A 466 22.02 24.55 26.87
N ASN A 467 20.88 24.10 26.32
CA ASN A 467 20.78 23.16 25.20
C ASN A 467 20.15 23.81 23.95
N CYS A 468 20.05 25.13 23.94
CA CYS A 468 19.48 25.90 22.85
C CYS A 468 20.56 26.19 21.80
N ILE A 469 20.20 26.03 20.53
CA ILE A 469 21.08 26.33 19.37
C ILE A 469 20.48 27.42 18.49
N CYS A 470 19.55 28.21 19.02
CA CYS A 470 18.95 29.34 18.31
C CYS A 470 19.87 30.58 18.46
N ASP A 471 19.93 31.43 17.42
CA ASP A 471 20.84 32.58 17.29
C ASP A 471 20.84 33.57 18.49
N GLU A 472 21.90 34.38 18.62
CA GLU A 472 22.14 35.33 19.73
C GLU A 472 21.16 36.53 19.75
N GLN A 473 19.96 36.27 20.28
CA GLN A 473 19.02 37.16 20.99
C GLN A 473 17.65 36.47 21.00
N THR A 474 17.53 35.39 21.76
CA THR A 474 16.24 34.69 21.93
C THR A 474 15.50 35.24 23.12
N ASP A 475 14.24 35.65 22.90
CA ASP A 475 13.28 35.76 23.99
C ASP A 475 13.20 34.42 24.73
N THR A 476 13.18 34.50 26.06
CA THR A 476 13.10 33.34 26.94
C THR A 476 11.77 33.31 27.66
N GLU A 477 11.32 32.10 27.99
CA GLU A 477 10.15 31.86 28.83
C GLU A 477 10.45 30.77 29.84
N PHE A 478 9.83 30.84 31.01
CA PHE A 478 9.91 29.77 31.99
C PHE A 478 8.89 28.68 31.66
N ARG A 479 9.34 27.43 31.65
CA ARG A 479 8.49 26.26 31.43
C ARG A 479 8.60 25.31 32.60
N MET A 480 7.46 24.76 33.03
CA MET A 480 7.43 23.73 34.06
C MET A 480 7.52 22.31 33.48
N ILE A 481 8.07 21.39 34.26
CA ILE A 481 8.05 19.94 34.03
C ILE A 481 7.41 19.29 35.24
N LEU A 482 6.34 18.55 34.99
CA LEU A 482 5.64 17.75 35.98
C LEU A 482 5.77 16.26 35.62
N ASN A 483 6.26 15.47 36.56
CA ASN A 483 6.39 14.02 36.40
C ASN A 483 5.32 13.34 37.26
N LEU A 484 4.48 12.52 36.65
CA LEU A 484 3.47 11.74 37.35
C LEU A 484 3.73 10.25 37.15
N THR A 485 3.35 9.44 38.15
CA THR A 485 3.23 7.98 38.00
C THR A 485 1.77 7.67 37.72
N ILE A 486 1.50 7.07 36.57
CA ILE A 486 0.16 6.64 36.15
C ILE A 486 0.08 5.14 36.31
N ASP A 487 -1.03 4.65 36.87
CA ASP A 487 -1.32 3.24 37.10
C ASP A 487 -2.66 2.90 36.46
N ASP A 488 -2.73 1.78 35.74
CA ASP A 488 -3.92 1.30 35.04
C ASP A 488 -4.31 -0.13 35.43
N GLU A 489 -3.86 -0.60 36.60
CA GLU A 489 -3.97 -1.98 37.10
C GLU A 489 -3.06 -3.00 36.37
N SER A 490 -2.74 -2.78 35.10
CA SER A 490 -1.81 -3.63 34.33
C SER A 490 -0.36 -3.33 34.65
N GLY A 491 -0.04 -2.08 34.99
CA GLY A 491 1.28 -1.65 35.38
C GLY A 491 1.35 -0.18 35.75
N THR A 492 2.57 0.30 36.01
CA THR A 492 2.83 1.71 36.26
C THR A 492 3.76 2.29 35.21
N ILE A 493 3.48 3.51 34.77
CA ILE A 493 4.34 4.24 33.84
C ILE A 493 4.55 5.67 34.30
N ARG A 494 5.76 6.18 34.08
CA ARG A 494 6.04 7.58 34.32
C ARG A 494 5.60 8.41 33.11
N ALA A 495 4.75 9.39 33.36
CA ALA A 495 4.30 10.37 32.37
C ALA A 495 4.90 11.76 32.68
N THR A 496 5.58 12.34 31.70
CA THR A 496 6.23 13.65 31.80
C THR A 496 5.43 14.70 31.02
N PHE A 497 4.96 15.73 31.72
CA PHE A 497 4.20 16.86 31.18
C PHE A 497 5.09 18.10 31.16
N ILE A 498 5.12 18.85 30.05
CA ILE A 498 6.05 19.97 29.87
C ILE A 498 5.33 21.21 29.34
N GLY A 499 5.53 22.35 29.99
CA GLY A 499 4.95 23.63 29.62
C GLY A 499 3.42 23.57 29.63
N GLU A 500 2.77 23.93 28.52
CA GLU A 500 1.32 24.03 28.41
C GLU A 500 0.55 22.79 28.91
N SER A 501 1.06 21.57 28.66
CA SER A 501 0.38 20.35 29.12
C SER A 501 0.39 20.22 30.64
N ALA A 502 1.47 20.68 31.29
CA ALA A 502 1.58 20.73 32.74
C ALA A 502 0.76 21.88 33.32
N GLU A 503 0.74 23.04 32.66
CA GLU A 503 -0.11 24.17 33.06
C GLU A 503 -1.59 23.83 33.01
N LYS A 504 -2.03 23.12 31.95
CA LYS A 504 -3.40 22.64 31.79
C LYS A 504 -3.79 21.67 32.90
N LEU A 505 -2.87 20.76 33.27
CA LEU A 505 -3.11 19.79 34.34
C LEU A 505 -3.18 20.44 35.73
N LEU A 506 -2.27 21.38 36.01
CA LEU A 506 -2.27 22.11 37.30
C LEU A 506 -3.30 23.24 37.34
N ASN A 507 -3.91 23.59 36.21
CA ASN A 507 -4.72 24.79 36.03
C ASN A 507 -4.00 26.07 36.54
N MET A 508 -2.69 26.15 36.32
CA MET A 508 -1.82 27.23 36.80
C MET A 508 -0.72 27.54 35.79
N LYS A 509 -0.44 28.83 35.58
CA LYS A 509 0.64 29.30 34.71
C LYS A 509 2.02 29.11 35.34
N THR A 510 3.02 28.83 34.52
CA THR A 510 4.41 28.58 34.97
C THR A 510 4.98 29.74 35.78
N ASP A 511 4.74 30.98 35.36
CA ASP A 511 5.23 32.16 36.08
C ASP A 511 4.67 32.27 37.50
N LEU A 512 3.43 31.82 37.72
CA LEU A 512 2.82 31.81 39.05
C LEU A 512 3.47 30.75 39.94
N VAL A 513 3.63 29.53 39.41
CA VAL A 513 4.28 28.43 40.15
C VAL A 513 5.73 28.78 40.48
N LYS A 514 6.45 29.45 39.57
CA LYS A 514 7.82 29.93 39.80
C LYS A 514 7.89 30.89 40.99
N LYS A 515 7.02 31.90 41.03
CA LYS A 515 6.98 32.87 42.14
C LYS A 515 6.70 32.19 43.48
N ILE A 516 5.77 31.23 43.51
CA ILE A 516 5.41 30.50 44.75
C ILE A 516 6.55 29.57 45.19
N LYS A 517 7.29 28.99 44.24
CA LYS A 517 8.40 28.07 44.53
C LYS A 517 9.52 28.71 45.36
N GLU A 518 9.66 30.03 45.28
CA GLU A 518 10.64 30.81 46.05
C GLU A 518 10.11 31.26 47.43
N THR A 519 8.88 30.89 47.81
CA THR A 519 8.28 31.26 49.10
C THR A 519 8.03 30.03 49.99
N PRO A 520 7.84 30.23 51.31
CA PRO A 520 7.45 29.14 52.22
C PRO A 520 6.10 28.49 51.89
N ASP A 521 5.28 29.07 51.01
CA ASP A 521 3.99 28.53 50.63
C ASP A 521 4.09 27.44 49.53
N TYR A 522 5.29 27.13 49.03
CA TYR A 522 5.50 26.07 48.05
C TYR A 522 5.07 24.69 48.56
N GLU A 523 5.36 24.37 49.83
CA GLU A 523 4.95 23.10 50.44
C GLU A 523 3.42 22.97 50.47
N LYS A 524 2.72 24.04 50.87
CA LYS A 524 1.25 24.09 50.87
C LYS A 524 0.67 23.96 49.46
N LEU A 525 1.33 24.54 48.46
CA LEU A 525 0.93 24.39 47.06
C LEU A 525 1.04 22.92 46.61
N LEU A 526 2.15 22.26 46.93
CA LEU A 526 2.36 20.85 46.60
C LEU A 526 1.35 19.93 47.32
N GLU A 527 1.04 20.20 48.58
CA GLU A 527 -0.01 19.49 49.33
C GLU A 527 -1.38 19.67 48.68
N LYS A 528 -1.74 20.91 48.33
CA LYS A 528 -2.99 21.22 47.65
C LYS A 528 -3.09 20.49 46.30
N ILE A 529 -2.08 20.62 45.45
CA ILE A 529 -2.04 19.98 44.13
C ILE A 529 -2.09 18.46 44.26
N SER A 530 -1.35 17.89 45.22
CA SER A 530 -1.37 16.45 45.48
C SER A 530 -2.74 15.97 45.92
N THR A 531 -3.41 16.71 46.80
CA THR A 531 -4.78 16.40 47.24
C THR A 531 -5.78 16.49 46.08
N GLU A 532 -5.57 17.44 45.18
CA GLU A 532 -6.43 17.64 44.02
C GLU A 532 -6.20 16.62 42.90
N LEU A 533 -4.98 16.08 42.72
CA LEU A 533 -4.64 15.24 41.58
C LEU A 533 -4.40 13.77 41.91
N ALA A 534 -3.87 13.44 43.08
CA ALA A 534 -3.62 12.04 43.45
C ALA A 534 -4.94 11.26 43.48
N GLY A 535 -4.93 10.07 42.87
CA GLY A 535 -6.12 9.23 42.72
C GLY A 535 -7.10 9.66 41.63
N LYS A 536 -6.86 10.76 40.91
CA LYS A 536 -7.72 11.13 39.78
C LYS A 536 -7.42 10.27 38.55
N ASP A 537 -8.50 9.81 37.93
CA ASP A 537 -8.50 9.17 36.63
C ASP A 537 -8.21 10.19 35.51
N ILE A 538 -7.26 9.86 34.66
CA ILE A 538 -6.85 10.68 33.51
C ILE A 538 -6.67 9.86 32.24
N TYR A 539 -6.87 10.52 31.10
CA TYR A 539 -6.39 10.05 29.80
C TYR A 539 -5.08 10.77 29.47
N VAL A 540 -4.07 10.02 29.07
CA VAL A 540 -2.77 10.56 28.64
C VAL A 540 -2.46 10.04 27.25
N LYS A 541 -2.17 10.97 26.33
CA LYS A 541 -1.70 10.66 24.99
C LYS A 541 -0.28 11.18 24.83
N GLY A 542 0.65 10.33 24.42
CA GLY A 542 2.04 10.75 24.35
C GLY A 542 2.94 9.77 23.61
N LYS A 543 4.20 10.18 23.46
CA LYS A 543 5.23 9.35 22.84
C LYS A 543 5.94 8.55 23.92
N ALA A 544 5.92 7.21 23.82
CA ALA A 544 6.75 6.37 24.66
C ALA A 544 8.22 6.44 24.22
N LYS A 545 9.12 6.65 25.18
CA LYS A 545 10.56 6.66 24.99
C LYS A 545 11.20 5.79 26.07
N PHE A 546 12.12 4.92 25.67
CA PHE A 546 12.90 4.15 26.63
C PHE A 546 13.84 5.09 27.40
N SER A 547 13.82 4.97 28.71
CA SER A 547 14.67 5.73 29.63
C SER A 547 15.78 4.80 30.12
N ASP A 548 17.00 5.04 29.66
CA ASP A 548 18.18 4.28 30.10
C ASP A 548 18.42 4.42 31.60
N TYR A 549 17.96 5.53 32.20
CA TYR A 549 18.07 5.79 33.62
C TYR A 549 17.13 4.91 34.47
N THR A 550 15.88 4.74 34.05
CA THR A 550 14.89 3.92 34.79
C THR A 550 14.83 2.48 34.30
N GLY A 551 15.44 2.16 33.16
CA GLY A 551 15.37 0.84 32.53
C GLY A 551 13.97 0.49 32.01
N SER A 552 13.12 1.48 31.78
CA SER A 552 11.71 1.30 31.39
C SER A 552 11.26 2.36 30.39
N TYR A 553 10.13 2.11 29.71
CA TYR A 553 9.49 3.11 28.88
C TYR A 553 8.83 4.18 29.75
N GLU A 554 9.00 5.46 29.37
CA GLU A 554 8.30 6.61 29.92
C GLU A 554 7.48 7.29 28.82
N ILE A 555 6.36 7.92 29.19
CA ILE A 555 5.51 8.66 28.25
C ILE A 555 5.84 10.15 28.33
N MET A 556 6.23 10.72 27.18
CA MET A 556 6.26 12.17 26.98
C MET A 556 4.86 12.63 26.59
N ALA A 557 4.10 13.16 27.56
CA ALA A 557 2.71 13.52 27.39
C ALA A 557 2.57 14.69 26.40
N ARG A 558 1.65 14.53 25.45
CA ARG A 558 1.26 15.57 24.48
C ARG A 558 -0.11 16.15 24.79
N ASP A 559 -1.04 15.29 25.19
CA ASP A 559 -2.37 15.71 25.59
C ASP A 559 -2.84 14.95 26.83
N ILE A 560 -3.72 15.61 27.57
CA ILE A 560 -4.30 15.15 28.81
C ILE A 560 -5.77 15.56 28.90
N LYS A 561 -6.59 14.63 29.39
CA LYS A 561 -8.00 14.87 29.73
C LYS A 561 -8.29 14.29 31.10
N ASN A 562 -8.82 15.12 32.00
CA ASN A 562 -9.37 14.64 33.26
C ASN A 562 -10.67 13.88 32.97
N ILE A 563 -10.86 12.74 33.61
CA ILE A 563 -12.07 11.94 33.45
C ILE A 563 -13.12 12.45 34.43
N ASP A 564 -14.27 12.86 33.89
CA ASP A 564 -15.48 13.03 34.68
C ASP A 564 -16.18 11.67 34.75
N ILE A 565 -16.13 11.04 35.93
CA ILE A 565 -16.64 9.69 36.20
C ILE A 565 -18.12 9.55 35.81
N SER A 566 -18.90 10.62 35.96
CA SER A 566 -20.34 10.63 35.64
C SER A 566 -20.61 10.39 34.16
N LYS A 567 -19.78 10.96 33.28
CA LYS A 567 -19.93 10.90 31.82
C LYS A 567 -19.39 9.59 31.22
N ASP A 568 -18.33 9.01 31.82
CA ASP A 568 -17.76 7.72 31.40
C ASP A 568 -18.71 6.54 31.73
N LEU A 569 -19.45 6.63 32.85
CA LEU A 569 -20.50 5.68 33.23
C LEU A 569 -21.67 5.67 32.23
N GLU A 570 -22.14 6.84 31.79
CA GLU A 570 -23.21 6.95 30.78
C GLU A 570 -22.80 6.32 29.43
N ASP A 571 -21.56 6.55 28.99
CA ASP A 571 -21.04 6.01 27.73
C ASP A 571 -20.84 4.48 27.79
N LYS A 572 -20.41 3.94 28.94
CA LYS A 572 -20.33 2.48 29.16
C LYS A 572 -21.70 1.82 29.23
N LEU A 573 -22.68 2.46 29.87
CA LEU A 573 -24.06 1.96 29.93
C LEU A 573 -24.69 1.91 28.53
N LYS A 574 -24.40 2.88 27.65
CA LYS A 574 -24.84 2.84 26.24
C LYS A 574 -24.25 1.66 25.46
N LYS A 575 -22.96 1.34 25.66
CA LYS A 575 -22.30 0.19 25.01
C LYS A 575 -22.78 -1.18 25.49
N ILE A 576 -23.36 -1.28 26.69
CA ILE A 576 -23.96 -2.52 27.21
C ILE A 576 -25.43 -2.66 26.76
N ALA A 577 -26.09 -1.54 26.43
CA ALA A 577 -27.46 -1.49 25.94
C ALA A 577 -27.58 -1.66 24.40
N THR A 578 -26.47 -1.85 23.69
CA THR A 578 -26.41 -2.25 22.27
C THR A 578 -25.77 -3.62 22.18
#